data_AF-A0A3D2N3Z6-F1
#
_entry.id   AF-A0A3D2N3Z6-F1
#
_cell.length_a   1.000
_cell.length_b   1.000
_cell.length_c   1.000
_cell.angle_alpha   90.00
_cell.angle_beta   90.00
_cell.angle_gamma   90.00
#
_symmetry.space_group_name_H-M   'P 1'
#
loop_
_entity.id
_entity.type
_entity.pdbx_description
1 polymer ?
#
loop_
_entity_poly.entity_id
_entity_poly.type
_entity_poly.pdbx_seq_one_letter_code
_entity_poly.pdbx_strand_id
1 'polypeptide(L)'
;MMNGCLLDPEEFEIEPSFDNEEECEKYCKRLIEKWSPELEREMLEAFIRFYYDNMYEQWGPDDHEESREYWREFSSPEEFIEYVGKDVTISAEEDAIYAKSESGDTPYESQNVPFCVLLTLNCPWNEELGWAAVFVDEKFLKIQDDPVSGIYLD
;
A
#
# COMPACT_ATOMS: atom_id res chain seq x y z
N MET A 1 -4.74 15.32 13.20
CA MET A 1 -5.79 14.29 13.46
C MET A 1 -7.18 14.73 13.00
N MET A 2 -7.57 14.35 11.79
CA MET A 2 -8.98 14.33 11.37
C MET A 2 -9.76 13.37 12.28
N ASN A 3 -10.94 13.77 12.77
CA ASN A 3 -11.74 12.95 13.69
C ASN A 3 -12.04 11.57 13.06
N GLY A 4 -11.46 10.50 13.62
CA GLY A 4 -11.74 9.11 13.25
C GLY A 4 -10.67 8.40 12.42
N CYS A 5 -9.58 9.07 12.05
CA CYS A 5 -8.41 8.46 11.42
C CYS A 5 -7.36 8.02 12.47
N LEU A 6 -6.71 6.89 12.22
CA LEU A 6 -5.59 6.31 12.96
C LEU A 6 -4.26 6.90 12.51
N LEU A 7 -4.14 7.23 11.22
CA LEU A 7 -3.00 7.90 10.61
C LEU A 7 -3.25 9.40 10.53
N ASP A 8 -2.18 10.20 10.48
CA ASP A 8 -2.28 11.65 10.31
C ASP A 8 -1.75 12.04 8.92
N PRO A 9 -2.61 12.37 7.95
CA PRO A 9 -2.17 12.66 6.58
C PRO A 9 -1.34 13.95 6.48
N GLU A 10 -1.36 14.81 7.51
CA GLU A 10 -0.48 15.98 7.62
C GLU A 10 0.99 15.60 7.93
N GLU A 11 1.23 14.40 8.45
CA GLU A 11 2.55 13.89 8.82
C GLU A 11 3.11 12.92 7.75
N PHE A 12 2.41 12.72 6.63
CA PHE A 12 2.89 11.85 5.55
C PHE A 12 4.12 12.45 4.87
N GLU A 13 5.19 11.67 4.76
CA GLU A 13 6.39 12.05 4.03
C GLU A 13 6.18 11.82 2.54
N ILE A 14 6.25 12.89 1.74
CA ILE A 14 6.20 12.78 0.28
C ILE A 14 7.61 12.46 -0.21
N GLU A 15 7.82 11.26 -0.75
CA GLU A 15 9.04 10.90 -1.44
C GLU A 15 8.93 11.32 -2.92
N PRO A 16 9.83 12.21 -3.40
CA PRO A 16 9.75 12.72 -4.76
C PRO A 16 10.20 11.66 -5.77
N SER A 17 9.44 11.51 -6.85
CA SER A 17 9.91 10.77 -8.03
C SER A 17 11.06 11.53 -8.72
N PHE A 18 12.11 10.80 -9.13
CA PHE A 18 13.26 11.37 -9.85
C PHE A 18 12.88 11.99 -11.20
N ASP A 19 11.80 11.50 -11.82
CA ASP A 19 11.44 11.87 -13.19
C ASP A 19 10.43 13.02 -13.25
N ASN A 20 9.58 13.20 -12.23
CA ASN A 20 8.54 14.24 -12.23
C ASN A 20 8.09 14.68 -10.82
N GLU A 21 8.98 15.37 -10.10
CA GLU A 21 8.75 15.84 -8.73
C GLU A 21 7.46 16.68 -8.55
N GLU A 22 7.16 17.60 -9.48
CA GLU A 22 6.00 18.49 -9.38
C GLU A 22 4.67 17.72 -9.50
N GLU A 23 4.55 16.82 -10.47
CA GLU A 23 3.34 15.99 -10.59
C GLU A 23 3.27 14.99 -9.43
N CYS A 24 4.38 14.41 -8.98
CA CYS A 24 4.43 13.54 -7.81
C CYS A 24 3.83 14.24 -6.57
N GLU A 25 4.34 15.42 -6.24
CA GLU A 25 3.85 16.20 -5.10
C GLU A 25 2.35 16.55 -5.26
N LYS A 26 1.91 16.90 -6.47
CA LYS A 26 0.51 17.22 -6.76
C LYS A 26 -0.43 16.04 -6.54
N TYR A 27 -0.11 14.83 -7.01
CA TYR A 27 -0.97 13.66 -6.81
C TYR A 27 -0.97 13.20 -5.34
N CYS A 28 0.19 13.22 -4.67
CA CYS A 28 0.28 12.93 -3.23
C CYS A 28 -0.58 13.91 -2.40
N LYS A 29 -0.52 15.21 -2.69
CA LYS A 29 -1.36 16.22 -2.02
C LYS A 29 -2.85 16.00 -2.25
N ARG A 30 -3.25 15.61 -3.47
CA ARG A 30 -4.66 15.28 -3.76
C ARG A 30 -5.15 14.13 -2.88
N LEU A 31 -4.35 13.08 -2.68
CA LEU A 31 -4.70 11.98 -1.80
C LEU A 31 -4.85 12.46 -0.35
N ILE A 32 -3.90 13.25 0.17
CA ILE A 32 -3.96 13.86 1.51
C ILE A 32 -5.25 14.68 1.69
N GLU A 33 -5.61 15.51 0.71
CA GLU A 33 -6.83 16.34 0.75
C GLU A 33 -8.12 15.52 0.74
N LYS A 34 -8.09 14.31 0.17
CA LYS A 34 -9.23 13.37 0.09
C LYS A 34 -9.19 12.28 1.15
N TRP A 35 -8.20 12.31 2.04
CA TRP A 35 -8.08 11.33 3.11
C TRP A 35 -9.34 11.33 3.98
N SER A 36 -9.85 10.13 4.27
CA SER A 36 -11.06 9.95 5.06
C SER A 36 -10.97 8.68 5.92
N PRO A 37 -11.70 8.62 7.05
CA PRO A 37 -11.74 7.41 7.88
C PRO A 37 -12.21 6.16 7.12
N GLU A 38 -13.11 6.31 6.14
CA GLU A 38 -13.57 5.21 5.31
C GLU A 38 -12.47 4.68 4.40
N LEU A 39 -11.75 5.57 3.71
CA LEU A 39 -10.64 5.21 2.83
C LEU A 39 -9.49 4.56 3.60
N GLU A 40 -9.14 5.12 4.75
CA GLU A 40 -8.09 4.58 5.63
C GLU A 40 -8.48 3.19 6.14
N ARG A 41 -9.71 3.01 6.62
CA ARG A 41 -10.17 1.71 7.11
C ARG A 41 -10.13 0.65 6.01
N GLU A 42 -10.60 0.98 4.81
CA GLU A 42 -10.54 0.07 3.66
C GLU A 42 -9.11 -0.38 3.36
N MET A 43 -8.18 0.57 3.32
CA MET A 43 -6.76 0.31 3.08
C MET A 43 -6.10 -0.52 4.20
N LEU A 44 -6.36 -0.21 5.48
CA LEU A 44 -5.77 -0.95 6.60
C LEU A 44 -6.33 -2.38 6.72
N GLU A 45 -7.64 -2.56 6.49
CA GLU A 45 -8.22 -3.91 6.42
C GLU A 45 -7.61 -4.73 5.27
N ALA A 46 -7.29 -4.08 4.14
CA ALA A 46 -6.60 -4.73 3.04
C ALA A 46 -5.14 -5.09 3.39
N PHE A 47 -4.41 -4.23 4.10
CA PHE A 47 -3.07 -4.56 4.62
C PHE A 47 -3.09 -5.77 5.55
N ILE A 48 -4.05 -5.83 6.48
CA ILE A 48 -4.18 -6.97 7.41
C ILE A 48 -4.49 -8.25 6.64
N ARG A 49 -5.42 -8.22 5.66
CA ARG A 49 -5.69 -9.39 4.81
C ARG A 49 -4.44 -9.83 4.05
N PHE A 50 -3.74 -8.87 3.44
CA PHE A 50 -2.52 -9.14 2.70
C PHE A 50 -1.44 -9.78 3.58
N TYR A 51 -1.32 -9.34 4.84
CA TYR A 51 -0.44 -9.93 5.83
C TYR A 51 -0.73 -11.41 6.08
N TYR A 52 -2.00 -11.77 6.26
CA TYR A 52 -2.37 -13.16 6.46
C TYR A 52 -2.15 -14.02 5.21
N ASP A 53 -2.54 -13.50 4.03
CA ASP A 53 -2.49 -14.25 2.77
C ASP A 53 -1.04 -14.50 2.29
N ASN A 54 -0.11 -13.57 2.57
CA ASN A 54 1.24 -13.59 1.99
C ASN A 54 2.37 -13.78 3.02
N MET A 55 2.13 -13.54 4.32
CA MET A 55 3.15 -13.68 5.36
C MET A 55 2.83 -14.74 6.41
N TYR A 56 1.76 -14.50 7.19
CA TYR A 56 1.48 -15.18 8.46
C TYR A 56 1.48 -16.72 8.35
N GLU A 57 0.92 -17.27 7.26
CA GLU A 57 0.83 -18.72 7.05
C GLU A 57 1.90 -19.29 6.10
N GLN A 58 2.62 -18.43 5.39
CA GLN A 58 3.51 -18.84 4.29
C GLN A 58 4.97 -18.96 4.72
N TRP A 59 5.37 -18.19 5.71
CA TRP A 59 6.74 -18.11 6.20
C TRP A 59 6.70 -18.35 7.70
N GLY A 60 7.62 -19.12 8.28
CA GLY A 60 7.63 -19.40 9.73
C GLY A 60 7.71 -20.90 10.06
N PRO A 61 7.71 -21.26 11.36
CA PRO A 61 7.75 -22.65 11.80
C PRO A 61 6.50 -23.44 11.35
N ASP A 62 6.69 -24.72 11.00
CA ASP A 62 5.58 -25.63 10.64
C ASP A 62 4.64 -25.91 11.83
N ASP A 63 5.12 -25.70 13.07
CA ASP A 63 4.33 -25.85 14.28
C ASP A 63 3.44 -24.63 14.52
N HIS A 64 2.15 -24.85 14.71
CA HIS A 64 1.15 -23.80 14.82
C HIS A 64 1.31 -22.96 16.12
N GLU A 65 1.82 -23.55 17.19
CA GLU A 65 2.05 -22.84 18.45
C GLU A 65 3.29 -21.95 18.32
N GLU A 66 4.38 -22.46 17.75
CA GLU A 66 5.60 -21.69 17.49
C GLU A 66 5.38 -20.59 16.43
N SER A 67 4.57 -20.85 15.40
CA SER A 67 4.24 -19.84 14.37
C SER A 67 3.44 -18.66 14.95
N ARG A 68 2.52 -18.91 15.90
CA ARG A 68 1.78 -17.86 16.61
C ARG A 68 2.67 -17.00 17.52
N GLU A 69 3.75 -17.56 18.04
CA GLU A 69 4.76 -16.80 18.79
C GLU A 69 5.67 -15.99 17.86
N TYR A 70 5.88 -16.50 16.65
CA TYR A 70 6.70 -15.85 15.62
C TYR A 70 5.97 -14.68 14.95
N TRP A 71 4.68 -14.83 14.68
CA TRP A 71 3.85 -13.85 14.00
C TRP A 71 2.73 -13.29 14.86
N ARG A 72 2.58 -11.97 14.84
CA ARG A 72 1.53 -11.29 15.59
C ARG A 72 0.20 -11.35 14.84
N GLU A 73 -0.83 -11.83 15.50
CA GLU A 73 -2.21 -11.73 15.00
C GLU A 73 -2.74 -10.30 15.18
N PHE A 74 -3.44 -9.78 14.17
CA PHE A 74 -4.18 -8.53 14.20
C PHE A 74 -5.67 -8.79 13.98
N SER A 75 -6.51 -8.25 14.85
CA SER A 75 -7.96 -8.35 14.76
C SER A 75 -8.64 -7.05 14.32
N SER A 76 -7.90 -5.93 14.34
CA SER A 76 -8.41 -4.62 13.91
C SER A 76 -7.32 -3.69 13.35
N PRO A 77 -7.71 -2.65 12.57
CA PRO A 77 -6.79 -1.60 12.12
C PRO A 77 -6.04 -0.88 13.25
N GLU A 78 -6.66 -0.69 14.41
CA GLU A 78 -6.03 -0.08 15.59
C GLU A 78 -4.85 -0.90 16.09
N GLU A 79 -5.05 -2.22 16.27
CA GLU A 79 -3.99 -3.13 16.72
C GLU A 79 -2.85 -3.20 15.72
N PHE A 80 -3.18 -3.15 14.42
CA PHE A 80 -2.21 -3.16 13.34
C PHE A 80 -1.34 -1.89 13.37
N ILE A 81 -1.95 -0.70 13.45
CA ILE A 81 -1.23 0.58 13.51
C ILE A 81 -0.44 0.74 14.81
N GLU A 82 -0.94 0.23 15.94
CA GLU A 82 -0.18 0.24 17.20
C GLU A 82 1.14 -0.53 17.07
N TYR A 83 1.15 -1.59 16.26
CA TYR A 83 2.33 -2.44 16.07
C TYR A 83 3.26 -1.97 14.96
N VAL A 84 2.71 -1.61 13.79
CA VAL A 84 3.47 -1.14 12.61
C VAL A 84 3.98 0.27 12.81
N GLY A 85 3.30 1.07 13.63
CA GLY A 85 3.56 2.49 13.76
C GLY A 85 2.75 3.33 12.77
N LYS A 86 3.01 4.63 12.82
CA LYS A 86 2.26 5.65 12.05
C LYS A 86 3.11 6.36 11.01
N ASP A 87 4.36 5.94 10.86
CA ASP A 87 5.27 6.52 9.88
C ASP A 87 4.82 6.04 8.49
N VAL A 88 4.52 7.00 7.63
CA VAL A 88 3.97 6.77 6.30
C VAL A 88 4.79 7.56 5.29
N THR A 89 5.20 6.87 4.24
CA THR A 89 5.79 7.50 3.04
C THR A 89 4.82 7.34 1.89
N ILE A 90 4.64 8.41 1.11
CA ILE A 90 3.84 8.40 -0.11
C ILE A 90 4.64 8.91 -1.31
N SER A 91 4.49 8.26 -2.45
CA SER A 91 5.06 8.66 -3.73
C SER A 91 4.02 8.50 -4.84
N ALA A 92 4.28 9.06 -6.02
CA ALA A 92 3.42 8.81 -7.17
C ALA A 92 4.24 8.36 -8.38
N GLU A 93 3.69 7.38 -9.10
CA GLU A 93 4.32 6.73 -10.24
C GLU A 93 3.53 6.98 -11.51
N GLU A 94 4.23 7.40 -12.57
CA GLU A 94 3.65 7.68 -13.90
C GLU A 94 3.48 6.38 -14.68
N ASP A 95 2.33 6.20 -15.32
CA ASP A 95 2.05 5.07 -16.23
C ASP A 95 2.40 3.67 -15.65
N ALA A 96 2.19 3.51 -14.35
CA ALA A 96 2.64 2.33 -13.61
C ALA A 96 1.59 1.22 -13.49
N ILE A 97 0.38 1.41 -14.04
CA ILE A 97 -0.71 0.44 -13.94
C ILE A 97 -0.88 -0.35 -15.23
N TYR A 98 -0.81 -1.67 -15.09
CA TYR A 98 -0.88 -2.64 -16.17
C TYR A 98 -2.00 -3.65 -15.89
N ALA A 99 -2.75 -4.03 -16.92
CA ALA A 99 -3.71 -5.14 -16.84
C ALA A 99 -3.43 -6.15 -17.94
N LYS A 100 -3.96 -7.36 -17.78
CA LYS A 100 -3.78 -8.44 -18.75
C LYS A 100 -4.31 -8.00 -20.11
N SER A 101 -3.51 -8.16 -21.17
CA SER A 101 -3.91 -7.68 -22.49
C SER A 101 -5.10 -8.46 -23.04
N GLU A 102 -6.07 -7.74 -23.59
CA GLU A 102 -7.17 -8.35 -24.35
C GLU A 102 -6.76 -8.72 -25.78
N SER A 103 -5.78 -8.00 -26.34
CA SER A 103 -5.31 -8.17 -27.73
C SER A 103 -4.44 -9.41 -27.92
N GLY A 104 -3.73 -9.83 -26.88
CA GLY A 104 -2.83 -10.99 -26.88
C GLY A 104 -1.44 -10.74 -27.46
N ASP A 105 -1.13 -9.51 -27.88
CA ASP A 105 0.19 -9.15 -28.44
C ASP A 105 1.28 -9.05 -27.34
N THR A 106 0.89 -8.63 -26.13
CA THR A 106 1.72 -8.63 -24.92
C THR A 106 0.97 -9.29 -23.76
N PRO A 107 1.65 -9.81 -22.72
CA PRO A 107 0.95 -10.38 -21.56
C PRO A 107 0.16 -9.32 -20.79
N TYR A 108 0.70 -8.10 -20.71
CA TYR A 108 0.09 -6.96 -20.04
C TYR A 108 0.13 -5.71 -20.92
N GLU A 109 -0.83 -4.81 -20.72
CA GLU A 109 -0.92 -3.51 -21.37
C GLU A 109 -1.16 -2.40 -20.35
N SER A 110 -0.52 -1.26 -20.57
CA SER A 110 -0.75 -0.06 -19.75
C SER A 110 -2.22 0.32 -19.80
N GLN A 111 -2.76 0.68 -18.64
CA GLN A 111 -4.12 1.17 -18.48
C GLN A 111 -4.23 2.67 -18.77
N ASN A 112 -3.13 3.33 -19.18
CA ASN A 112 -3.03 4.77 -19.43
C ASN A 112 -3.53 5.61 -18.24
N VAL A 113 -3.34 5.11 -17.03
CA VAL A 113 -3.54 5.88 -15.81
C VAL A 113 -2.35 6.82 -15.70
N PRO A 114 -2.56 8.15 -15.68
CA PRO A 114 -1.46 9.09 -15.75
C PRO A 114 -0.54 8.94 -14.55
N PHE A 115 -1.11 8.84 -13.35
CA PHE A 115 -0.37 8.60 -12.11
C PHE A 115 -1.19 7.74 -11.15
N CYS A 116 -0.50 6.91 -10.38
CA CYS A 116 -1.04 6.31 -9.17
C CYS A 116 -0.21 6.75 -7.96
N VAL A 117 -0.83 6.84 -6.79
CA VAL A 117 -0.13 7.13 -5.53
C VAL A 117 0.13 5.83 -4.80
N LEU A 118 1.36 5.65 -4.34
CA LEU A 118 1.80 4.56 -3.49
C LEU A 118 1.89 5.07 -2.06
N LEU A 119 1.38 4.29 -1.10
CA LEU A 119 1.52 4.56 0.32
C LEU A 119 2.15 3.36 1.01
N THR A 120 3.31 3.56 1.59
CA THR A 120 4.04 2.53 2.33
C THR A 120 3.94 2.76 3.83
N LEU A 121 3.76 1.65 4.55
CA LEU A 121 3.86 1.60 6.00
C LEU A 121 5.18 0.94 6.37
N ASN A 122 5.83 1.40 7.44
CA ASN A 122 7.08 0.84 7.93
C ASN A 122 6.88 -0.51 8.65
N CYS A 123 6.47 -1.54 7.90
CA CYS A 123 6.20 -2.87 8.44
C CYS A 123 7.52 -3.58 8.86
N PRO A 124 7.70 -3.94 10.15
CA PRO A 124 8.97 -4.47 10.67
C PRO A 124 9.38 -5.86 10.16
N TRP A 125 8.55 -6.52 9.35
CA TRP A 125 8.79 -7.86 8.82
C TRP A 125 9.07 -7.89 7.31
N ASN A 126 9.16 -6.74 6.65
CA ASN A 126 9.42 -6.66 5.21
C ASN A 126 10.62 -5.75 4.94
N GLU A 127 11.83 -6.29 5.13
CA GLU A 127 13.09 -5.52 5.02
C GLU A 127 13.57 -5.28 3.58
N GLU A 128 13.05 -5.99 2.56
CA GLU A 128 13.64 -5.95 1.20
C GLU A 128 12.79 -5.24 0.13
N LEU A 129 11.46 -5.42 0.09
CA LEU A 129 10.64 -4.93 -1.03
C LEU A 129 9.48 -4.00 -0.61
N GLY A 130 9.12 -3.98 0.67
CA GLY A 130 8.02 -3.17 1.19
C GLY A 130 6.65 -3.57 0.63
N TRP A 131 5.59 -3.09 1.28
CA TRP A 131 4.21 -3.19 0.77
C TRP A 131 3.67 -1.80 0.59
N ALA A 132 2.98 -1.59 -0.53
CA ALA A 132 2.36 -0.31 -0.83
C ALA A 132 0.86 -0.49 -1.04
N ALA A 133 0.07 0.36 -0.41
CA ALA A 133 -1.30 0.61 -0.83
C ALA A 133 -1.27 1.49 -2.09
N VAL A 134 -1.96 1.04 -3.13
CA VAL A 134 -2.05 1.72 -4.42
C VAL A 134 -3.36 2.50 -4.48
N PHE A 135 -3.27 3.76 -4.90
CA PHE A 135 -4.41 4.65 -5.09
C PHE A 135 -4.46 5.20 -6.51
N VAL A 136 -5.66 5.26 -7.07
CA VAL A 136 -5.96 5.88 -8.37
C VAL A 136 -7.16 6.80 -8.21
N ASP A 137 -7.05 8.04 -8.69
CA ASP A 137 -8.10 9.05 -8.52
C ASP A 137 -8.60 9.14 -7.06
N GLU A 138 -7.66 9.13 -6.11
CA GLU A 138 -7.90 9.17 -4.66
C GLU A 138 -8.72 8.00 -4.09
N LYS A 139 -8.86 6.90 -4.84
CA LYS A 139 -9.52 5.68 -4.38
C LYS A 139 -8.50 4.58 -4.15
N PHE A 140 -8.73 3.80 -3.10
CA PHE A 140 -7.95 2.60 -2.83
C PHE A 140 -8.19 1.56 -3.93
N LEU A 141 -7.11 0.94 -4.40
CA LEU A 141 -7.15 -0.08 -5.46
C LEU A 141 -6.76 -1.45 -4.92
N LYS A 142 -5.56 -1.58 -4.35
CA LYS A 142 -5.03 -2.84 -3.80
C LYS A 142 -3.81 -2.59 -2.92
N ILE A 143 -3.39 -3.62 -2.19
CA ILE A 143 -2.03 -3.74 -1.66
C ILE A 143 -1.17 -4.45 -2.72
N GLN A 144 0.04 -3.94 -2.97
CA GLN A 144 1.03 -4.52 -3.86
C GLN A 144 2.27 -4.91 -3.04
N ASP A 145 2.77 -6.13 -3.26
CA ASP A 145 4.13 -6.52 -2.91
C ASP A 145 5.10 -6.00 -3.97
N ASP A 146 6.23 -5.43 -3.55
CA ASP A 146 7.24 -4.88 -4.49
C ASP A 146 6.67 -3.82 -5.46
N PRO A 147 6.44 -2.59 -4.99
CA PRO A 147 5.95 -1.51 -5.84
C PRO A 147 6.93 -1.11 -6.97
N VAL A 148 8.18 -1.58 -6.96
CA VAL A 148 9.21 -1.23 -7.95
C VAL A 148 8.97 -1.92 -9.30
N SER A 149 8.25 -3.05 -9.32
CA SER A 149 8.06 -3.89 -10.50
C SER A 149 6.91 -3.46 -11.44
N GLY A 150 6.21 -2.38 -11.11
CA GLY A 150 4.95 -1.96 -11.75
C GLY A 150 3.72 -2.62 -11.12
N ILE A 151 2.55 -2.01 -11.27
CA ILE A 151 1.30 -2.45 -10.64
C ILE A 151 0.47 -3.26 -11.63
N TYR A 152 0.33 -4.55 -11.40
CA TYR A 152 -0.45 -5.44 -12.27
C TYR A 152 -1.81 -5.80 -11.65
N LEU A 153 -2.88 -5.76 -12.46
CA LEU A 153 -4.29 -5.94 -12.03
C LEU A 153 -4.85 -7.37 -12.19
N ASP A 154 -3.96 -8.38 -12.22
CA ASP A 154 -4.20 -9.80 -12.51
C ASP A 154 -5.43 -10.46 -11.88
#